data_AF-A0A1J4K8I0-F1
#
_entry.id   AF-A0A1J4K8I0-F1
#
_cell.length_a   1.000
_cell.length_b   1.000
_cell.length_c   1.000
_cell.angle_alpha   90.00
_cell.angle_beta   90.00
_cell.angle_gamma   90.00
#
_symmetry.space_group_name_H-M   'P 1'
#
loop_
_entity.id
_entity.type
_entity.pdbx_description
1 polymer ?
#
loop_
_entity_poly.entity_id
_entity_poly.type
_entity_poly.pdbx_seq_one_letter_code
_entity_poly.pdbx_strand_id
1 'polypeptide(L)'
;MHSLPNDPCIKCLVFGKSDSGKTTFVYDYATSILNEYSDSLCLIIARKSKAERKLVDDSIIHNNSNNDSISCFDRILYKWATDQISLIQIASGLHIYQDQPLELLVVEDLLEFVPAIHANAMISLFLNAISVFPTCRFIITMTPKKEANIVNFRLAMTHYVNTYTDSGDGGFSRRIGAFPKNLAKATEEIRQCLGDVPLPQ
;
A
#
# COMPACT_ATOMS: atom_id res chain seq x y z
N MET A 1 10.40 1.27 -14.93
CA MET A 1 9.96 -0.02 -14.36
C MET A 1 8.46 -0.12 -14.52
N HIS A 2 7.95 -1.25 -15.03
CA HIS A 2 6.50 -1.47 -15.24
C HIS A 2 5.81 -2.13 -14.02
N SER A 3 6.59 -2.76 -13.14
CA SER A 3 6.17 -3.37 -11.88
C SER A 3 7.19 -3.09 -10.77
N LEU A 4 6.78 -3.21 -9.52
CA LEU A 4 7.72 -3.23 -8.39
C LEU A 4 8.50 -4.55 -8.37
N PRO A 5 9.76 -4.55 -7.92
CA PRO A 5 10.52 -5.79 -7.74
C PRO A 5 9.87 -6.69 -6.69
N ASN A 6 9.88 -8.01 -6.88
CA ASN A 6 9.41 -8.98 -5.87
C ASN A 6 10.48 -9.25 -4.80
N ASP A 7 11.13 -8.21 -4.27
CA ASP A 7 12.14 -8.31 -3.20
C ASP A 7 11.45 -8.28 -1.81
N PRO A 8 11.75 -9.19 -0.87
CA PRO A 8 11.18 -9.17 0.48
C PRO A 8 11.51 -7.88 1.27
N CYS A 9 12.54 -7.12 0.88
CA CYS A 9 12.90 -5.86 1.52
C CYS A 9 12.05 -4.66 1.06
N ILE A 10 11.07 -4.87 0.18
CA ILE A 10 10.27 -3.79 -0.39
C ILE A 10 9.43 -3.11 0.69
N LYS A 11 9.67 -1.80 0.81
CA LYS A 11 8.85 -0.83 1.53
C LYS A 11 8.44 0.23 0.54
N CYS A 12 7.18 0.30 0.16
CA CYS A 12 6.74 1.15 -0.94
C CYS A 12 5.66 2.15 -0.52
N LEU A 13 5.82 3.39 -0.98
CA LEU A 13 4.76 4.39 -0.95
C LEU A 13 4.06 4.47 -2.31
N VAL A 14 2.75 4.21 -2.33
CA VAL A 14 1.89 4.43 -3.50
C VAL A 14 1.09 5.71 -3.29
N PHE A 15 1.24 6.70 -4.16
CA PHE A 15 0.54 7.98 -4.03
C PHE A 15 -0.05 8.47 -5.35
N GLY A 16 -1.09 9.29 -5.24
CA GLY A 16 -1.96 9.64 -6.37
C GLY A 16 -3.18 10.43 -5.95
N LYS A 17 -3.86 11.07 -6.91
CA LYS A 17 -5.20 11.65 -6.71
C LYS A 17 -6.20 10.55 -6.29
N SER A 18 -7.38 10.94 -5.82
CA SER A 18 -8.50 10.00 -5.71
C SER A 18 -8.73 9.32 -7.06
N ASP A 19 -9.04 8.02 -7.02
CA ASP A 19 -9.35 7.21 -8.22
C ASP A 19 -8.24 7.09 -9.27
N SER A 20 -7.00 7.46 -8.94
CA SER A 20 -5.84 7.35 -9.83
C SER A 20 -5.30 5.93 -10.01
N GLY A 21 -6.03 4.89 -9.58
CA GLY A 21 -5.59 3.50 -9.69
C GLY A 21 -4.62 3.01 -8.60
N LYS A 22 -4.50 3.72 -7.46
CA LYS A 22 -3.67 3.26 -6.31
C LYS A 22 -4.09 1.88 -5.81
N THR A 23 -5.40 1.69 -5.62
CA THR A 23 -5.97 0.42 -5.18
C THR A 23 -5.77 -0.64 -6.27
N THR A 24 -6.00 -0.34 -7.55
CA THR A 24 -5.70 -1.28 -8.64
C THR A 24 -4.25 -1.75 -8.62
N PHE A 25 -3.29 -0.82 -8.45
CA PHE A 25 -1.88 -1.17 -8.32
C PHE A 25 -1.61 -2.12 -7.14
N VAL A 26 -2.21 -1.85 -5.97
CA VAL A 26 -2.05 -2.71 -4.78
C VAL A 26 -2.52 -4.14 -5.08
N TYR A 27 -3.66 -4.30 -5.72
CA TYR A 27 -4.21 -5.62 -6.04
C TYR A 27 -3.39 -6.33 -7.10
N ASP A 28 -3.00 -5.65 -8.18
CA ASP A 28 -2.11 -6.21 -9.22
C ASP A 28 -0.84 -6.79 -8.57
N TYR A 29 -0.26 -6.03 -7.64
CA TYR A 29 0.96 -6.44 -6.95
C TYR A 29 0.71 -7.56 -5.95
N ALA A 30 -0.37 -7.50 -5.15
CA ALA A 30 -0.75 -8.57 -4.24
C ALA A 30 -0.98 -9.89 -4.98
N THR A 31 -1.74 -9.87 -6.08
CA THR A 31 -1.98 -11.04 -6.94
C THR A 31 -0.67 -11.58 -7.51
N SER A 32 0.25 -10.70 -7.95
CA SER A 32 1.57 -11.16 -8.44
C SER A 32 2.36 -11.88 -7.35
N ILE A 33 2.40 -11.36 -6.13
CA ILE A 33 3.10 -11.99 -4.99
C ILE A 33 2.44 -13.32 -4.63
N LEU A 34 1.11 -13.35 -4.52
CA LEU A 34 0.38 -14.55 -4.10
C LEU A 34 0.41 -15.66 -5.17
N ASN A 35 0.53 -15.32 -6.45
CA ASN A 35 0.74 -16.30 -7.50
C ASN A 35 2.16 -16.91 -7.47
N GLU A 36 3.15 -16.14 -7.03
CA GLU A 36 4.53 -16.64 -6.85
C GLU A 36 4.66 -17.48 -5.58
N TYR A 37 3.97 -17.08 -4.50
CA TYR A 37 3.98 -17.77 -3.21
C TYR A 37 2.57 -18.29 -2.86
N SER A 38 2.31 -19.55 -3.23
CA SER A 38 0.95 -20.16 -3.21
C SER A 38 0.33 -20.33 -1.83
N ASP A 39 1.15 -20.46 -0.79
CA ASP A 39 0.69 -20.66 0.59
C ASP A 39 0.65 -19.36 1.39
N SER A 40 1.08 -18.25 0.79
CA SER A 40 1.24 -16.98 1.47
C SER A 40 -0.03 -16.17 1.54
N LEU A 41 -0.04 -15.20 2.46
CA LEU A 41 -1.15 -14.29 2.71
C LEU A 41 -0.77 -12.83 2.41
N CYS A 42 -1.77 -12.05 2.01
CA CYS A 42 -1.72 -10.60 1.99
C CYS A 42 -2.73 -10.04 2.99
N LEU A 43 -2.33 -9.03 3.77
CA LEU A 43 -3.24 -8.30 4.65
C LEU A 43 -3.37 -6.85 4.17
N ILE A 44 -4.61 -6.45 3.87
CA ILE A 44 -4.96 -5.07 3.53
C ILE A 44 -5.71 -4.43 4.69
N ILE A 45 -5.12 -3.37 5.24
CA ILE A 45 -5.73 -2.51 6.25
C ILE A 45 -6.33 -1.31 5.54
N ALA A 46 -7.65 -1.14 5.64
CA ALA A 46 -8.37 -0.05 4.98
C ALA A 46 -9.44 0.57 5.89
N ARG A 47 -10.05 1.68 5.46
CA ARG A 47 -11.21 2.22 6.17
C ARG A 47 -12.36 1.23 6.10
N LYS A 48 -13.17 1.18 7.17
CA LYS A 48 -14.34 0.28 7.27
C LYS A 48 -15.22 0.29 6.01
N SER A 49 -15.61 1.47 5.53
CA SER A 49 -16.45 1.62 4.32
C SER A 49 -15.79 1.12 3.02
N LYS A 50 -14.45 1.05 2.96
CA LYS A 50 -13.71 0.51 1.82
C LYS A 50 -13.58 -1.00 1.93
N ALA A 51 -13.25 -1.51 3.12
CA ALA A 51 -13.17 -2.94 3.40
C ALA A 51 -14.52 -3.65 3.21
N GLU A 52 -15.62 -3.07 3.70
CA GLU A 52 -16.96 -3.66 3.57
C GLU A 52 -17.39 -3.82 2.11
N ARG A 53 -17.14 -2.81 1.26
CA ARG A 53 -17.45 -2.90 -0.17
C ARG A 53 -16.69 -4.05 -0.85
N LYS A 54 -15.42 -4.24 -0.48
CA LYS A 54 -14.56 -5.28 -1.06
C LYS A 54 -14.96 -6.69 -0.63
N LEU A 55 -15.31 -6.88 0.65
CA LEU A 55 -15.79 -8.15 1.16
C LEU A 55 -17.14 -8.57 0.52
N VAL A 56 -17.99 -7.60 0.17
CA VAL A 56 -19.26 -7.87 -0.53
C VAL A 56 -19.01 -8.27 -1.99
N ASP A 57 -18.12 -7.59 -2.71
CA ASP A 57 -17.81 -7.91 -4.11
C ASP A 57 -17.22 -9.32 -4.26
N ASP A 58 -16.32 -9.76 -3.35
CA ASP A 58 -15.74 -11.10 -3.38
C ASP A 58 -16.80 -12.20 -3.16
N SER A 59 -17.79 -11.96 -2.28
CA SER A 59 -18.89 -12.90 -2.05
C SER A 59 -19.77 -13.16 -3.28
N ILE A 60 -19.83 -12.19 -4.21
CA ILE A 60 -20.60 -12.31 -5.47
C ILE A 60 -19.81 -13.13 -6.50
N ILE A 61 -18.48 -13.01 -6.52
CA ILE A 61 -17.61 -13.73 -7.46
C ILE A 61 -17.52 -15.22 -7.08
N HIS A 62 -17.40 -15.53 -5.79
CA HIS A 62 -17.31 -16.92 -5.31
C HIS A 62 -18.57 -17.75 -5.52
N ASN A 63 -19.75 -17.13 -5.62
CA ASN A 63 -21.01 -17.84 -5.90
C ASN A 63 -21.10 -18.39 -7.35
N ASN A 64 -20.14 -18.07 -8.22
CA ASN A 64 -20.12 -18.52 -9.62
C ASN A 64 -18.96 -19.46 -9.99
N SER A 65 -18.05 -19.78 -9.07
CA SER A 65 -16.91 -20.67 -9.34
C SER A 65 -17.04 -22.01 -8.60
N ASN A 66 -17.62 -23.01 -9.26
CA ASN A 66 -17.40 -24.42 -8.91
C ASN A 66 -15.98 -24.81 -9.35
N ASN A 67 -14.99 -24.76 -8.46
CA ASN A 67 -13.75 -25.54 -8.57
C ASN A 67 -12.92 -25.46 -7.27
N ASP A 68 -12.42 -26.61 -6.83
CA ASP A 68 -11.70 -26.89 -5.57
C ASP A 68 -10.29 -26.24 -5.45
N SER A 69 -10.00 -25.15 -6.15
CA SER A 69 -8.75 -24.40 -6.02
C SER A 69 -8.97 -23.11 -5.25
N ILE A 70 -8.35 -22.97 -4.08
CA ILE A 70 -8.29 -21.70 -3.33
C ILE A 70 -7.74 -20.63 -4.26
N SER A 71 -8.56 -19.62 -4.54
CA SER A 71 -8.19 -18.50 -5.39
C SER A 71 -7.11 -17.67 -4.71
N CYS A 72 -6.24 -16.99 -5.46
CA CYS A 72 -5.31 -16.03 -4.86
C CYS A 72 -6.06 -14.89 -4.13
N PHE A 73 -7.32 -14.64 -4.50
CA PHE A 73 -8.18 -13.67 -3.81
C PHE A 73 -8.58 -14.11 -2.39
N ASP A 74 -8.77 -15.41 -2.14
CA ASP A 74 -9.07 -15.94 -0.79
C ASP A 74 -7.94 -15.68 0.21
N ARG A 75 -6.73 -15.43 -0.29
CA ARG A 75 -5.52 -15.16 0.49
C ARG A 75 -5.26 -13.66 0.68
N ILE A 76 -6.14 -12.79 0.16
CA ILE A 76 -6.15 -11.35 0.43
C ILE A 76 -7.13 -11.08 1.57
N LEU A 77 -6.59 -10.91 2.77
CA LEU A 77 -7.35 -10.65 3.97
C LEU A 77 -7.56 -9.16 4.17
N TYR A 78 -8.73 -8.75 4.67
CA TYR A 78 -9.03 -7.37 5.03
C TYR A 78 -9.17 -7.18 6.52
N LYS A 79 -8.61 -6.09 7.03
CA LYS A 79 -8.89 -5.60 8.37
C LYS A 79 -9.24 -4.12 8.30
N TRP A 80 -10.33 -3.72 8.93
CA TRP A 80 -10.70 -2.32 8.96
C TRP A 80 -10.08 -1.59 10.14
N ALA A 81 -9.72 -0.34 9.90
CA ALA A 81 -9.43 0.65 10.92
C ALA A 81 -10.47 1.78 10.85
N THR A 82 -10.65 2.48 11.96
CA THR A 82 -11.53 3.66 12.08
C THR A 82 -10.75 4.93 12.37
N ASP A 83 -9.61 4.79 13.05
CA ASP A 83 -8.82 5.89 13.60
C ASP A 83 -7.39 5.44 13.94
N GLN A 84 -6.57 6.36 14.45
CA GLN A 84 -5.21 6.10 14.90
C GLN A 84 -5.12 4.97 15.95
N ILE A 85 -6.05 4.89 16.90
CA ILE A 85 -6.02 3.90 17.99
C ILE A 85 -6.25 2.51 17.42
N SER A 86 -7.20 2.36 16.50
CA SER A 86 -7.45 1.09 15.82
C SER A 86 -6.25 0.61 15.01
N LEU A 87 -5.51 1.52 14.34
CA LEU A 87 -4.27 1.15 13.65
C LEU A 87 -3.20 0.66 14.63
N ILE A 88 -3.04 1.31 15.78
CA ILE A 88 -2.10 0.89 16.83
C ILE A 88 -2.47 -0.52 17.31
N GLN A 89 -3.74 -0.77 17.61
CA GLN A 89 -4.21 -2.09 18.04
C GLN A 89 -3.97 -3.17 16.97
N ILE A 90 -4.20 -2.86 15.69
CA ILE A 90 -3.93 -3.79 14.60
C ILE A 90 -2.45 -4.11 14.49
N ALA A 91 -1.59 -3.08 14.44
CA ALA A 91 -0.14 -3.25 14.38
C ALA A 91 0.37 -4.04 15.58
N SER A 92 -0.05 -3.65 16.79
CA SER A 92 0.26 -4.38 18.01
C SER A 92 -0.26 -5.80 18.01
N GLY A 93 -1.32 -6.15 17.29
CA GLY A 93 -1.81 -7.54 17.22
C GLY A 93 -1.05 -8.44 16.25
N LEU A 94 -0.26 -7.89 15.33
CA LEU A 94 0.40 -8.67 14.28
C LEU A 94 1.39 -9.72 14.81
N HIS A 95 2.04 -9.44 15.95
CA HIS A 95 2.98 -10.38 16.58
C HIS A 95 2.33 -11.67 17.09
N ILE A 96 1.00 -11.76 17.12
CA ILE A 96 0.28 -12.97 17.55
C ILE A 96 0.26 -14.00 16.41
N TYR A 97 0.37 -13.56 15.15
CA TYR A 97 0.20 -14.40 13.96
C TYR A 97 1.52 -14.87 13.36
N GLN A 98 2.55 -15.13 14.17
CA GLN A 98 3.90 -15.49 13.70
C GLN A 98 3.96 -16.82 12.94
N ASP A 99 2.94 -17.64 13.11
CA ASP A 99 2.71 -18.91 12.44
C ASP A 99 2.15 -18.75 11.01
N GLN A 100 1.76 -17.54 10.62
CA GLN A 100 1.14 -17.26 9.33
C GLN A 100 2.16 -16.75 8.29
N PRO A 101 2.10 -17.20 7.02
CA PRO A 101 3.02 -16.80 5.96
C PRO A 101 2.62 -15.45 5.32
N LEU A 102 2.66 -14.37 6.08
CA LEU A 102 2.35 -13.03 5.58
C LEU A 102 3.46 -12.49 4.67
N GLU A 103 3.19 -12.35 3.37
CA GLU A 103 4.15 -11.85 2.37
C GLU A 103 3.95 -10.38 1.99
N LEU A 104 2.77 -9.82 2.26
CA LEU A 104 2.44 -8.44 1.94
C LEU A 104 1.48 -7.83 2.96
N LEU A 105 1.92 -6.76 3.63
CA LEU A 105 1.06 -5.87 4.41
C LEU A 105 0.83 -4.58 3.64
N VAL A 106 -0.43 -4.17 3.53
CA VAL A 106 -0.85 -2.91 2.92
C VAL A 106 -1.61 -2.07 3.94
N VAL A 107 -1.23 -0.80 4.10
CA VAL A 107 -2.06 0.20 4.79
C VAL A 107 -2.57 1.19 3.76
N GLU A 108 -3.85 1.09 3.42
CA GLU A 108 -4.46 1.97 2.44
C GLU A 108 -4.80 3.34 3.02
N ASP A 109 -4.44 4.39 2.29
CA ASP A 109 -4.78 5.78 2.54
C ASP A 109 -4.48 6.21 4.00
N LEU A 110 -3.25 6.00 4.47
CA LEU A 110 -2.85 6.20 5.88
C LEU A 110 -3.30 7.57 6.46
N LEU A 111 -3.26 8.61 5.65
CA LEU A 111 -3.63 9.98 6.03
C LEU A 111 -5.13 10.19 6.30
N GLU A 112 -5.96 9.17 6.06
CA GLU A 112 -7.36 9.15 6.48
C GLU A 112 -7.53 8.77 7.96
N PHE A 113 -6.55 8.11 8.55
CA PHE A 113 -6.58 7.69 9.96
C PHE A 113 -5.77 8.60 10.88
N VAL A 114 -4.67 9.15 10.36
CA VAL A 114 -3.72 9.93 11.16
C VAL A 114 -3.35 11.25 10.49
N PRO A 115 -3.10 12.31 11.26
CA PRO A 115 -2.47 13.52 10.75
C PRO A 115 -1.10 13.23 10.13
N ALA A 116 -0.70 13.99 9.11
CA ALA A 116 0.57 13.79 8.41
C ALA A 116 1.81 13.82 9.33
N ILE A 117 1.75 14.59 10.43
CA ILE A 117 2.83 14.67 11.43
C ILE A 117 3.01 13.34 12.22
N HIS A 118 1.97 12.52 12.33
CA HIS A 118 2.02 11.21 12.99
C HIS A 118 2.33 10.06 12.03
N ALA A 119 2.35 10.30 10.72
CA ALA A 119 2.53 9.26 9.72
C ALA A 119 3.82 8.46 9.95
N ASN A 120 4.95 9.13 10.20
CA ASN A 120 6.23 8.49 10.49
C ASN A 120 6.16 7.53 11.69
N ALA A 121 5.52 7.94 12.77
CA ALA A 121 5.38 7.09 13.96
C ALA A 121 4.55 5.84 13.64
N MET A 122 3.46 5.99 12.89
CA MET A 122 2.64 4.86 12.45
C MET A 122 3.39 3.91 11.52
N ILE A 123 4.15 4.45 10.57
CA ILE A 123 5.00 3.67 9.67
C ILE A 123 6.00 2.84 10.47
N SER A 124 6.72 3.46 11.40
CA SER A 124 7.69 2.78 12.25
C SER A 124 7.05 1.69 13.12
N LEU A 125 5.84 1.95 13.64
CA LEU A 125 5.08 0.95 14.39
C LEU A 125 4.76 -0.27 13.53
N PHE A 126 4.27 -0.07 12.30
CA PHE A 126 3.98 -1.18 11.39
C PHE A 126 5.24 -1.90 10.93
N LEU A 127 6.33 -1.19 10.64
CA LEU A 127 7.61 -1.79 10.29
C LEU A 127 8.17 -2.67 11.43
N ASN A 128 8.01 -2.23 12.69
CA ASN A 128 8.34 -3.04 13.84
C ASN A 128 7.40 -4.25 13.97
N ALA A 129 6.09 -4.03 13.80
CA ALA A 129 5.10 -5.10 13.89
C ALA A 129 5.31 -6.21 12.85
N ILE A 130 5.75 -5.86 11.64
CA ILE A 130 6.02 -6.86 10.60
C ILE A 130 7.41 -7.50 10.68
N SER A 131 8.27 -7.08 11.62
CA SER A 131 9.64 -7.63 11.69
C SER A 131 9.67 -9.12 12.05
N VAL A 132 8.56 -9.65 12.57
CA VAL A 132 8.37 -11.08 12.82
C VAL A 132 8.09 -11.89 11.54
N PHE A 133 7.79 -11.22 10.42
CA PHE A 133 7.56 -11.81 9.11
C PHE A 133 8.74 -11.45 8.18
N PRO A 134 9.78 -12.29 8.08
CA PRO A 134 11.05 -11.91 7.44
C PRO A 134 10.94 -11.62 5.93
N THR A 135 9.90 -12.14 5.28
CA THR A 135 9.62 -11.97 3.85
C THR A 135 8.54 -10.93 3.57
N CYS A 136 7.94 -10.34 4.61
CA CYS A 136 6.81 -9.44 4.46
C CYS A 136 7.20 -8.10 3.84
N ARG A 137 6.61 -7.83 2.68
CA ARG A 137 6.69 -6.56 1.98
C ARG A 137 5.68 -5.60 2.59
N PHE A 138 6.01 -4.31 2.55
CA PHE A 138 5.16 -3.28 3.14
C PHE A 138 4.78 -2.22 2.12
N ILE A 139 3.48 -2.00 1.96
CA ILE A 139 2.94 -0.93 1.12
C ILE A 139 2.12 0.01 1.98
N ILE A 140 2.32 1.30 1.75
CA ILE A 140 1.38 2.32 2.18
C ILE A 140 0.83 3.03 0.97
N THR A 141 -0.49 3.21 0.93
CA THR A 141 -1.09 4.13 -0.03
C THR A 141 -1.45 5.46 0.64
N MET A 142 -1.45 6.53 -0.14
CA MET A 142 -1.96 7.83 0.30
C MET A 142 -2.56 8.63 -0.86
N THR A 143 -3.49 9.52 -0.50
CA THR A 143 -3.85 10.66 -1.33
C THR A 143 -3.20 11.91 -0.73
N PRO A 144 -2.13 12.46 -1.33
CA PRO A 144 -1.41 13.57 -0.73
C PRO A 144 -2.23 14.85 -0.82
N LYS A 145 -2.44 15.50 0.33
CA LYS A 145 -3.07 16.84 0.43
C LYS A 145 -2.06 17.97 0.17
N LYS A 146 -0.78 17.72 0.45
CA LYS A 146 0.36 18.63 0.26
C LYS A 146 1.60 17.80 -0.09
N GLU A 147 2.48 18.34 -0.93
CA GLU A 147 3.76 17.72 -1.29
C GLU A 147 4.60 17.32 -0.07
N ALA A 148 4.64 18.20 0.94
CA ALA A 148 5.36 17.95 2.19
C ALA A 148 4.93 16.66 2.91
N ASN A 149 3.71 16.16 2.65
CA ASN A 149 3.27 14.90 3.22
C ASN A 149 4.07 13.72 2.68
N ILE A 150 4.55 13.74 1.43
CA ILE A 150 5.35 12.65 0.85
C ILE A 150 6.71 12.55 1.55
N VAL A 151 7.28 13.69 1.94
CA VAL A 151 8.56 13.77 2.66
C VAL A 151 8.50 13.01 3.99
N ASN A 152 7.34 12.96 4.65
CA ASN A 152 7.16 12.20 5.89
C ASN A 152 7.23 10.69 5.70
N PHE A 153 7.28 10.15 4.48
CA PHE A 153 7.27 8.70 4.24
C PHE A 153 8.62 8.23 3.71
N ARG A 154 9.42 9.14 3.16
CA ARG A 154 10.71 8.81 2.51
C ARG A 154 11.70 8.11 3.45
N LEU A 155 11.66 8.39 4.75
CA LEU A 155 12.68 7.88 5.68
C LEU A 155 12.59 6.37 5.84
N ALA A 156 11.38 5.83 5.77
CA ALA A 156 11.10 4.41 6.00
C ALA A 156 10.85 3.61 4.71
N MET A 157 10.64 4.30 3.58
CA MET A 157 10.29 3.68 2.30
C MET A 157 11.50 3.53 1.39
N THR A 158 11.55 2.42 0.68
CA THR A 158 12.59 2.09 -0.31
C THR A 158 12.18 2.48 -1.74
N HIS A 159 10.88 2.43 -2.04
CA HIS A 159 10.33 2.63 -3.37
C HIS A 159 9.11 3.53 -3.34
N TYR A 160 8.77 4.09 -4.49
CA TYR A 160 7.52 4.79 -4.69
C TYR A 160 6.82 4.39 -5.99
N VAL A 161 5.50 4.49 -5.97
CA VAL A 161 4.64 4.49 -7.14
C VAL A 161 3.86 5.78 -7.16
N ASN A 162 4.12 6.59 -8.17
CA ASN A 162 3.34 7.77 -8.44
C ASN A 162 2.30 7.44 -9.52
N THR A 163 1.03 7.67 -9.18
CA THR A 163 -0.11 7.46 -10.07
C THR A 163 -0.77 8.77 -10.52
N TYR A 164 -0.13 9.93 -10.28
CA TYR A 164 -0.62 11.24 -10.73
C TYR A 164 -0.59 11.45 -12.25
N THR A 165 0.13 10.60 -12.99
CA THR A 165 0.39 10.81 -14.41
C THR A 165 -0.79 10.37 -15.27
N ASP A 166 -1.51 11.33 -15.86
CA ASP A 166 -2.34 11.08 -17.05
C ASP A 166 -1.39 10.76 -18.21
N SER A 167 -1.44 9.52 -18.72
CA SER A 167 -0.93 9.30 -20.08
C SER A 167 -1.97 9.91 -21.02
N GLY A 168 -1.55 10.85 -21.86
CA GLY A 168 -2.42 11.57 -22.81
C GLY A 168 -3.25 10.70 -23.76
N ASP A 169 -3.09 9.36 -23.72
CA ASP A 169 -3.79 8.37 -24.54
C ASP A 169 -4.93 7.64 -23.78
N GLY A 170 -5.43 8.17 -22.66
CA GLY A 170 -6.57 7.58 -21.93
C GLY A 170 -6.24 6.29 -21.15
N GLY A 171 -4.95 5.93 -21.05
CA GLY A 171 -4.45 4.90 -20.15
C GLY A 171 -4.01 5.47 -18.80
N PHE A 172 -3.97 4.63 -17.76
CA PHE A 172 -3.33 4.98 -16.49
C PHE A 172 -1.80 4.88 -16.63
N SER A 173 -1.09 6.00 -16.54
CA SER A 173 0.38 6.01 -16.48
C SER A 173 0.81 5.98 -15.01
N ARG A 174 1.75 5.09 -14.67
CA ARG A 174 2.35 5.01 -13.33
C ARG A 174 3.87 5.14 -13.44
N ARG A 175 4.46 5.96 -12.58
CA ARG A 175 5.91 6.08 -12.43
C ARG A 175 6.36 5.31 -11.20
N ILE A 176 7.16 4.27 -11.42
CA ILE A 176 7.76 3.45 -10.37
C ILE A 176 9.24 3.81 -10.25
N GLY A 177 9.69 4.07 -9.03
CA GLY A 177 11.08 4.42 -8.74
C GLY A 177 11.53 3.97 -7.35
N ALA A 178 12.83 4.09 -7.10
CA ALA A 178 13.41 3.93 -5.76
C ALA A 178 13.50 5.29 -5.08
N PHE A 179 13.24 5.38 -3.78
CA PHE A 179 13.59 6.58 -3.02
C PHE A 179 15.12 6.71 -2.97
N PRO A 180 15.68 7.84 -3.41
CA PRO A 180 17.13 7.99 -3.41
C PRO A 180 17.64 8.14 -1.97
N LYS A 181 18.76 7.48 -1.69
CA LYS A 181 19.43 7.50 -0.38
C LYS A 181 20.06 8.87 -0.04
N ASN A 182 20.21 9.75 -1.02
CA ASN A 182 20.72 11.11 -0.86
C ASN A 182 19.55 12.09 -0.67
N LEU A 183 19.57 12.83 0.44
CA LEU A 183 18.51 13.77 0.84
C LEU A 183 18.21 14.84 -0.22
N ALA A 184 19.23 15.41 -0.85
CA ALA A 184 19.09 16.47 -1.85
C ALA A 184 18.45 15.92 -3.14
N LYS A 185 18.91 14.73 -3.57
CA LYS A 185 18.35 14.03 -4.74
C LYS A 185 16.90 13.60 -4.49
N ALA A 186 16.56 13.19 -3.27
CA ALA A 186 15.19 12.81 -2.88
C ALA A 186 14.21 13.95 -3.00
N THR A 187 14.58 15.13 -2.51
CA THR A 187 13.73 16.32 -2.60
C THR A 187 13.45 16.69 -4.05
N GLU A 188 14.47 16.63 -4.91
CA GLU A 188 14.33 16.96 -6.32
C GLU A 188 13.46 15.95 -7.09
N GLU A 189 13.65 14.64 -6.88
CA GLU A 189 12.81 13.63 -7.54
C GLU A 189 11.35 13.68 -7.09
N ILE A 190 11.08 13.97 -5.80
CA ILE A 190 9.71 14.19 -5.30
C ILE A 190 9.08 15.40 -5.99
N ARG A 191 9.81 16.51 -6.08
CA ARG A 191 9.37 17.73 -6.76
C ARG A 191 9.04 17.47 -8.22
N GLN A 192 9.91 16.76 -8.92
CA GLN A 192 9.70 16.37 -10.33
C GLN A 192 8.53 15.39 -10.50
N CYS A 193 8.28 14.50 -9.53
CA CYS A 193 7.11 13.62 -9.55
C CYS A 193 5.79 14.39 -9.44
N LEU A 194 5.81 15.60 -8.87
CA LEU A 194 4.64 16.44 -8.65
C LEU A 194 4.51 17.58 -9.66
N GLY A 195 5.40 17.66 -10.66
CA GLY A 195 5.47 18.76 -11.62
C GLY A 195 4.12 19.18 -12.23
N ASP A 196 3.87 20.49 -12.23
CA ASP A 196 2.72 21.22 -12.77
C ASP A 196 1.32 20.95 -12.18
N VAL A 197 1.21 20.44 -10.95
CA VAL A 197 -0.09 20.51 -10.23
C VAL A 197 -0.22 21.92 -9.62
N PRO A 198 -1.16 22.79 -10.08
CA PRO A 198 -1.35 24.08 -9.45
C PRO A 198 -1.77 23.86 -8.00
N LEU A 199 -1.10 24.54 -7.07
CA LEU A 199 -1.56 24.58 -5.70
C LEU A 199 -2.95 25.25 -5.69
N PRO A 200 -3.99 24.63 -5.10
CA PRO A 200 -5.22 25.36 -4.84
C PRO A 200 -4.87 26.52 -3.91
N GLN A 201 -5.18 27.74 -4.37
CA GLN A 201 -5.03 28.98 -3.61
C GLN A 201 -5.91 28.96 -2.36
#